data_AF-A0A969QI01-F1
#
_entry.id   AF-A0A969QI01-F1
#
_cell.length_a   1.000
_cell.length_b   1.000
_cell.length_c   1.000
_cell.angle_alpha   90.00
_cell.angle_beta   90.00
_cell.angle_gamma   90.00
#
_symmetry.space_group_name_H-M   'P 1'
#
loop_
_entity.id
_entity.type
_entity.pdbx_description
1 polymer ?
#
loop_
_entity_poly.entity_id
_entity_poly.type
_entity_poly.pdbx_seq_one_letter_code
_entity_poly.pdbx_strand_id
1 'polypeptide(L)'
;MKDRDLIALDGKLELYARDGRFLGLLSSRRNDPNSIVNPHTYGNPNYINSIHYQHGIYGGEYGRHSPYNRYCLCPPALVFQQQYLGIVTKNTHVLTNGLVIIDPDLIVSIYTNLSSRFADLDTKRLAAVA
;
A
#
# COMPACT_ATOMS: atom_id res chain seq x y z
N MET A 1 -11.33 2.48 9.57
CA MET A 1 -11.41 1.67 8.34
C MET A 1 -11.09 0.23 8.69
N LYS A 2 -11.85 -0.74 8.17
CA LYS A 2 -11.69 -2.17 8.44
C LYS A 2 -11.28 -2.90 7.15
N ASP A 3 -10.84 -4.15 7.28
CA ASP A 3 -10.39 -4.97 6.15
C ASP A 3 -11.39 -5.03 5.00
N ARG A 4 -12.69 -5.17 5.33
CA ARG A 4 -13.77 -5.21 4.32
C ARG A 4 -13.84 -3.93 3.48
N ASP A 5 -13.58 -2.78 4.08
CA ASP A 5 -13.58 -1.49 3.37
C ASP A 5 -12.41 -1.42 2.39
N LEU A 6 -11.22 -1.86 2.83
CA LEU A 6 -10.03 -1.91 1.99
C LEU A 6 -10.24 -2.85 0.80
N ILE A 7 -10.82 -4.04 1.02
CA ILE A 7 -11.12 -5.01 -0.04
C ILE A 7 -12.17 -4.44 -1.02
N ALA A 8 -13.22 -3.78 -0.53
CA ALA A 8 -14.26 -3.19 -1.39
C ALA A 8 -13.74 -2.05 -2.27
N LEU A 9 -12.62 -1.45 -1.89
CA LEU A 9 -11.96 -0.35 -2.60
C LEU A 9 -10.69 -0.79 -3.35
N ASP A 10 -10.52 -2.11 -3.57
CA ASP A 10 -9.42 -2.66 -4.37
C ASP A 10 -9.30 -1.96 -5.72
N GLY A 11 -8.10 -1.45 -6.01
CA GLY A 11 -7.78 -0.71 -7.23
C GLY A 11 -8.27 0.73 -7.28
N LYS A 12 -8.73 1.30 -6.16
CA LYS A 12 -9.25 2.69 -6.11
C LYS A 12 -8.57 3.60 -5.10
N LEU A 13 -7.76 3.03 -4.21
CA LEU A 13 -7.09 3.74 -3.13
C LEU A 13 -5.64 4.01 -3.50
N GLU A 14 -5.21 5.26 -3.35
CA GLU A 14 -3.87 5.71 -3.72
C GLU A 14 -3.07 6.10 -2.47
N LEU A 15 -1.77 5.82 -2.47
CA LEU A 15 -0.83 6.29 -1.45
C LEU A 15 -0.04 7.48 -1.97
N TYR A 16 0.00 8.54 -1.16
CA TYR A 16 0.85 9.69 -1.40
C TYR A 16 1.70 10.01 -0.18
N ALA A 17 2.99 10.25 -0.38
CA ALA A 17 3.82 10.90 0.61
C ALA A 17 3.41 12.36 0.81
N ARG A 18 3.84 12.95 1.93
CA ARG A 18 3.50 14.34 2.27
C ARG A 18 4.06 15.37 1.28
N ASP A 19 5.14 15.04 0.57
CA ASP A 19 5.71 15.87 -0.49
C ASP A 19 4.95 15.76 -1.83
N GLY A 20 3.86 14.99 -1.88
CA GLY A 20 3.05 14.78 -3.09
C GLY A 20 3.54 13.63 -3.96
N ARG A 21 4.57 12.88 -3.55
CA ARG A 21 5.01 11.69 -4.29
C ARG A 21 3.96 10.58 -4.24
N PHE A 22 3.53 10.11 -5.40
CA PHE A 22 2.73 8.89 -5.51
C PHE A 22 3.59 7.65 -5.15
N LEU A 23 3.06 6.81 -4.26
CA LEU A 23 3.72 5.62 -3.69
C LEU A 23 3.04 4.30 -4.07
N GLY A 24 1.98 4.36 -4.88
CA GLY A 24 1.32 3.18 -5.42
C GLY A 24 -0.19 3.17 -5.17
N LEU A 25 -0.83 2.28 -5.92
CA LEU A 25 -2.24 1.96 -5.85
C LEU A 25 -2.41 0.72 -4.99
N LEU A 26 -3.29 0.79 -4.00
CA LEU A 26 -3.79 -0.36 -3.26
C LEU A 26 -4.65 -1.19 -4.22
N SER A 27 -3.99 -2.12 -4.90
CA SER A 27 -4.56 -2.95 -5.97
C SER A 27 -3.99 -4.35 -5.85
N SER A 28 -4.84 -5.38 -5.87
CA SER A 28 -4.44 -6.79 -5.80
C SER A 28 -3.90 -7.32 -7.14
N ARG A 29 -4.04 -6.52 -8.21
CA ARG A 29 -3.68 -6.86 -9.58
C ARG A 29 -2.18 -6.71 -9.81
N ARG A 30 -1.44 -7.82 -9.88
CA ARG A 30 0.03 -7.78 -10.09
C ARG A 30 0.44 -7.22 -11.44
N ASN A 31 -0.43 -7.25 -12.44
CA ASN A 31 -0.18 -6.70 -13.77
C ASN A 31 -0.43 -5.19 -13.86
N ASP A 32 -1.08 -4.59 -12.87
CA ASP A 32 -1.25 -3.15 -12.78
C ASP A 32 0.11 -2.50 -12.44
N PRO A 33 0.67 -1.64 -13.30
CA PRO A 33 1.99 -1.03 -13.07
C PRO A 33 2.03 -0.10 -11.84
N ASN A 34 0.87 0.30 -11.32
CA ASN A 34 0.77 1.12 -10.13
C ASN A 34 0.53 0.31 -8.86
N SER A 35 0.22 -0.99 -8.96
CA SER A 35 -0.09 -1.82 -7.79
C SER A 35 1.08 -1.94 -6.82
N ILE A 36 0.79 -1.81 -5.52
CA ILE A 36 1.73 -2.07 -4.43
C ILE A 36 2.16 -3.54 -4.28
N VAL A 37 1.61 -4.46 -5.10
CA VAL A 37 2.04 -5.87 -5.19
C VAL A 37 2.55 -6.24 -6.59
N ASN A 38 2.72 -5.25 -7.48
CA ASN A 38 3.37 -5.45 -8.76
C ASN A 38 4.89 -5.69 -8.58
N PRO A 39 5.48 -6.71 -9.23
CA PRO A 39 6.86 -7.09 -8.98
C PRO A 39 7.91 -6.14 -9.59
N HIS A 40 7.52 -5.15 -10.39
CA HIS A 40 8.45 -4.29 -11.13
C HIS A 40 8.64 -2.91 -10.50
N THR A 41 7.58 -2.31 -9.95
CA THR A 41 7.57 -0.90 -9.48
C THR A 41 7.15 -0.79 -8.01
N TYR A 42 5.90 -0.42 -7.72
CA TYR A 42 5.44 -0.07 -6.37
C TYR A 42 5.31 -1.26 -5.42
N GLY A 43 5.37 -2.50 -5.94
CA GLY A 43 5.56 -3.71 -5.14
C GLY A 43 7.00 -4.25 -5.15
N ASN A 44 7.93 -3.60 -5.85
CA ASN A 44 9.32 -4.01 -5.93
C ASN A 44 10.12 -3.44 -4.74
N PRO A 45 10.81 -4.28 -3.95
CA PRO A 45 11.63 -3.83 -2.82
C PRO A 45 12.91 -3.11 -3.24
N ASN A 46 13.27 -3.06 -4.52
CA ASN A 46 14.44 -2.32 -5.02
C ASN A 46 14.06 -1.01 -5.73
N TYR A 47 12.78 -0.67 -5.82
CA TYR A 47 12.32 0.55 -6.47
C TYR A 47 12.29 1.72 -5.47
N ILE A 48 13.00 2.81 -5.76
CA ILE A 48 13.22 3.89 -4.78
C ILE A 48 11.93 4.58 -4.27
N ASN A 49 10.86 4.57 -5.06
CA ASN A 49 9.56 5.14 -4.67
C ASN A 49 8.58 4.11 -4.10
N SER A 50 9.01 2.87 -3.91
CA SER A 50 8.23 1.81 -3.28
C SER A 50 8.28 1.92 -1.77
N ILE A 51 7.15 1.68 -1.11
CA ILE A 51 7.12 1.53 0.36
C ILE A 51 7.88 0.28 0.82
N HIS A 52 8.18 -0.66 -0.09
CA HIS A 52 8.96 -1.86 0.20
C HIS A 52 10.48 -1.63 0.15
N TYR A 53 10.94 -0.48 -0.35
CA TYR A 53 12.38 -0.18 -0.42
C TYR A 53 12.92 0.29 0.93
N GLN A 54 13.53 -0.64 1.65
CA GLN A 54 13.97 -0.49 3.05
C GLN A 54 15.09 0.52 3.28
N HIS A 55 15.78 0.95 2.22
CA HIS A 55 16.86 1.95 2.32
C HIS A 55 16.42 3.34 1.86
N GLY A 56 15.16 3.49 1.42
CA GLY A 56 14.65 4.74 0.85
C GLY A 56 13.91 5.62 1.84
N ILE A 57 13.66 6.86 1.43
CA ILE A 57 12.91 7.83 2.22
C ILE A 57 11.41 7.50 2.38
N TYR A 58 10.88 6.60 1.54
CA TYR A 58 9.47 6.20 1.50
C TYR A 58 9.18 4.79 2.05
N GLY A 59 10.20 3.95 2.25
CA GLY A 59 10.04 2.58 2.74
C GLY A 59 10.95 2.19 3.91
N GLY A 60 12.05 2.93 4.12
CA GLY A 60 13.01 2.60 5.17
C GLY A 60 12.57 3.01 6.57
N GLU A 61 13.10 2.34 7.59
CA GLU A 61 12.76 2.58 9.00
C GLU A 61 13.18 3.97 9.51
N TYR A 62 14.08 4.65 8.79
CA TYR A 62 14.52 6.02 9.07
C TYR A 62 14.04 7.02 8.01
N GLY A 63 13.22 6.58 7.06
CA GLY A 63 12.74 7.43 5.96
C GLY A 63 11.84 8.56 6.47
N ARG A 64 12.05 9.78 5.96
CA ARG A 64 11.26 10.97 6.36
C ARG A 64 9.76 10.83 6.02
N HIS A 65 9.43 10.07 4.98
CA HIS A 65 8.08 9.85 4.48
C HIS A 65 7.68 8.37 4.55
N SER A 66 8.41 7.57 5.31
CA SER A 66 8.19 6.14 5.37
C SER A 66 7.07 5.80 6.35
N PRO A 67 6.12 4.94 5.97
CA PRO A 67 5.13 4.44 6.91
C PRO A 67 5.78 3.51 7.95
N TYR A 68 6.98 2.98 7.70
CA TYR A 68 7.71 2.08 8.60
C TYR A 68 8.56 2.82 9.63
N ASN A 69 8.79 4.12 9.46
CA ASN A 69 9.51 4.91 10.45
C ASN A 69 8.61 5.22 11.65
N ARG A 70 8.94 4.63 12.80
CA ARG A 70 8.19 4.77 14.07
C ARG A 70 8.22 6.18 14.65
N TYR A 71 9.09 7.04 14.14
CA TYR A 71 9.21 8.45 14.49
C TYR A 71 8.84 9.38 13.32
N CYS A 72 8.22 8.85 12.27
CA CYS A 72 7.82 9.64 11.11
C CYS A 72 6.82 10.73 11.52
N LEU A 73 7.13 11.99 11.17
CA LEU A 73 6.23 13.13 11.37
C LEU A 73 5.38 13.44 10.13
N CYS A 74 5.77 12.90 8.98
CA CYS A 74 5.13 13.16 7.70
C CYS A 74 4.78 11.84 6.98
N PRO A 75 3.98 10.96 7.61
CA PRO A 75 3.64 9.66 7.04
C PRO A 75 2.82 9.81 5.76
N PRO A 76 2.81 8.79 4.89
CA PRO A 76 1.99 8.80 3.70
C PRO A 76 0.51 8.78 4.04
N ALA A 77 -0.29 9.42 3.20
CA ALA A 77 -1.73 9.47 3.31
C ALA A 77 -2.38 8.52 2.31
N LEU A 78 -3.52 7.97 2.72
CA LEU A 78 -4.39 7.16 1.89
C LEU A 78 -5.49 8.05 1.30
N VAL A 79 -5.61 8.02 -0.02
CA VAL A 79 -6.48 8.92 -0.78
C VAL A 79 -7.47 8.12 -1.62
N PHE A 80 -8.73 8.57 -1.62
CA PHE A 80 -9.79 8.06 -2.50
C PHE A 80 -10.46 9.26 -3.16
N GLN A 81 -10.51 9.30 -4.50
CA GLN A 81 -11.15 10.39 -5.24
C GLN A 81 -10.75 11.80 -4.72
N GLN A 82 -9.44 12.01 -4.53
CA GLN A 82 -8.85 13.26 -4.01
C GLN A 82 -9.21 13.59 -2.54
N GLN A 83 -9.90 12.70 -1.82
CA GLN A 83 -10.20 12.85 -0.40
C GLN A 83 -9.23 12.03 0.45
N TYR A 84 -8.67 12.66 1.49
CA TYR A 84 -7.82 11.98 2.47
C TYR A 84 -8.67 11.14 3.41
N LEU A 85 -8.47 9.82 3.39
CA LEU A 85 -9.23 8.87 4.23
C LEU A 85 -8.48 8.46 5.50
N GLY A 86 -7.16 8.51 5.47
CA GLY A 86 -6.33 8.05 6.58
C GLY A 86 -4.86 8.31 6.36
N ILE A 87 -4.08 8.01 7.39
CA ILE A 87 -2.61 8.01 7.34
C ILE A 87 -2.10 6.58 7.53
N VAL A 88 -1.07 6.22 6.78
CA VAL A 88 -0.46 4.90 6.86
C VAL A 88 0.85 5.01 7.62
N THR A 89 0.93 4.41 8.81
CA THR A 89 2.12 4.53 9.65
C THR A 89 2.22 3.48 10.75
N LYS A 90 3.45 3.17 11.16
CA LYS A 90 3.81 2.48 12.41
C LYS A 90 3.99 3.44 13.59
N ASN A 91 4.03 4.76 13.36
CA ASN A 91 4.12 5.75 14.43
C ASN A 91 2.75 5.90 15.12
N THR A 92 2.61 5.32 16.31
CA THR A 92 1.38 5.38 17.12
C THR A 92 1.14 6.73 17.81
N HIS A 93 2.09 7.67 17.71
CA HIS A 93 2.04 8.98 18.36
C HIS A 93 1.90 10.14 17.38
N VAL A 94 1.74 9.86 16.09
CA VAL A 94 1.58 10.92 15.09
C VAL A 94 0.24 11.63 15.28
N LEU A 95 0.24 12.96 15.15
CA LEU A 95 -0.98 13.76 15.18
C LEU A 95 -1.70 13.62 13.83
N THR A 96 -2.96 13.17 13.88
CA THR A 96 -3.72 12.79 12.68
C THR A 96 -4.85 13.74 12.33
N ASN A 97 -5.16 14.70 13.22
CA ASN A 97 -6.34 15.57 13.14
C ASN A 97 -7.64 14.81 12.88
N GLY A 98 -7.79 13.61 13.47
CA GLY A 98 -8.99 12.78 13.34
C GLY A 98 -8.96 11.80 12.16
N LEU A 99 -7.91 11.81 11.33
CA LEU A 99 -7.71 10.78 10.31
C LEU A 99 -7.43 9.42 10.94
N VAL A 100 -7.93 8.37 10.29
CA VAL A 100 -7.72 6.98 10.69
C VAL A 100 -6.24 6.61 10.50
N ILE A 101 -5.64 5.98 11.50
CA ILE A 101 -4.32 5.35 11.39
C ILE A 101 -4.50 3.95 10.82
N ILE A 102 -3.69 3.61 9.81
CA ILE A 102 -3.67 2.30 9.17
C ILE A 102 -2.26 1.76 9.25
N ASP A 103 -2.11 0.53 9.73
CA ASP A 103 -0.82 -0.15 9.76
C ASP A 103 -0.38 -0.50 8.32
N PRO A 104 0.83 -0.13 7.87
CA PRO A 104 1.32 -0.51 6.54
C PRO A 104 1.33 -2.02 6.31
N ASP A 105 1.59 -2.83 7.34
CA ASP A 105 1.61 -4.30 7.20
C ASP A 105 0.20 -4.86 7.00
N LEU A 106 -0.83 -4.19 7.52
CA LEU A 106 -2.22 -4.58 7.26
C LEU A 106 -2.55 -4.40 5.77
N ILE A 107 -2.17 -3.26 5.19
CA ILE A 107 -2.36 -3.02 3.75
C ILE A 107 -1.58 -4.05 2.94
N VAL A 108 -0.28 -4.19 3.17
CA VAL A 108 0.57 -5.11 2.40
C VAL A 108 0.06 -6.56 2.50
N SER A 109 -0.34 -7.02 3.69
CA SER A 109 -0.84 -8.37 3.89
C SER A 109 -2.19 -8.60 3.19
N ILE A 110 -3.15 -7.67 3.27
CA ILE A 110 -4.45 -7.80 2.58
C ILE A 110 -4.24 -7.95 1.08
N TYR A 111 -3.48 -7.03 0.46
CA TYR A 111 -3.34 -6.99 -0.98
C TYR A 111 -2.48 -8.13 -1.53
N THR A 112 -1.46 -8.56 -0.79
CA THR A 112 -0.68 -9.76 -1.13
C THR A 112 -1.54 -11.03 -1.08
N ASN A 113 -2.38 -11.17 -0.05
CA ASN A 113 -3.28 -12.32 0.08
C ASN A 113 -4.39 -12.33 -0.98
N LEU A 114 -5.01 -11.19 -1.28
CA LEU A 114 -5.98 -11.06 -2.37
C LEU A 114 -5.36 -11.47 -3.70
N SER A 115 -4.16 -10.97 -3.98
CA SER A 115 -3.43 -11.25 -5.22
C SER A 115 -3.17 -12.74 -5.42
N SER A 116 -2.68 -13.42 -4.38
CA SER A 116 -2.42 -14.87 -4.41
C SER A 116 -3.69 -15.70 -4.64
N ARG A 117 -4.83 -15.28 -4.08
CA ARG A 117 -6.12 -15.96 -4.30
C ARG A 117 -6.60 -15.86 -5.73
N PHE A 118 -6.45 -14.70 -6.38
CA PHE A 118 -6.80 -14.54 -7.79
C PHE A 118 -5.94 -15.43 -8.69
N ALA A 119 -4.63 -15.49 -8.44
CA ALA A 119 -3.72 -16.35 -9.19
C ALA A 119 -4.09 -17.85 -9.07
N ASP A 120 -4.45 -18.31 -7.88
CA ASP A 120 -4.92 -19.70 -7.67
C ASP A 120 -6.25 -19.98 -8.41
N LEU A 121 -7.20 -19.04 -8.37
CA LEU A 121 -8.47 -19.17 -9.09
C LEU A 121 -8.28 -19.20 -10.61
N ASP A 122 -7.41 -18.36 -11.16
CA ASP A 122 -7.12 -18.36 -12.59
C ASP A 122 -6.42 -19.66 -13.01
N THR A 123 -5.49 -20.16 -12.20
CA THR A 123 -4.81 -21.45 -12.45
C THR A 123 -5.81 -22.60 -12.45
N LYS A 124 -6.71 -22.65 -11.46
CA LYS A 124 -7.77 -23.67 -11.38
C LYS A 124 -8.76 -23.59 -12.53
N ARG A 125 -9.13 -22.37 -12.96
CA ARG A 125 -10.00 -22.16 -14.12
C ARG A 125 -9.34 -22.69 -15.39
N LEU A 126 -8.09 -22.33 -15.65
CA LEU A 126 -7.34 -22.81 -16.82
C LEU A 126 -7.22 -24.34 -16.84
N ALA A 127 -6.97 -24.97 -15.69
CA ALA A 127 -6.91 -26.42 -15.56
C ALA A 127 -8.26 -27.12 -15.77
N ALA A 128 -9.39 -26.45 -15.54
CA ALA A 128 -10.72 -27.01 -15.75
C ALA A 128 -11.21 -26.93 -17.21
N VAL A 129 -10.50 -26.21 -18.08
CA VAL A 129 -10.82 -26.08 -19.52
C VAL A 129 -9.79 -26.78 -20.42
N ALA A 130 -8.80 -27.46 -19.84
CA ALA A 130 -7.78 -28.26 -20.50
C ALA A 130 -8.09 -29.76 -20.39
#